data_AF-A0A3B9FLX3-F1
#
_entry.id   AF-A0A3B9FLX3-F1
#
_cell.length_a   1.000
_cell.length_b   1.000
_cell.length_c   1.000
_cell.angle_alpha   90.00
_cell.angle_beta   90.00
_cell.angle_gamma   90.00
#
_symmetry.space_group_name_H-M   'P 1'
#
loop_
_entity.id
_entity.type
_entity.pdbx_description
1 polymer ?
#
loop_
_entity_poly.entity_id
_entity_poly.type
_entity_poly.pdbx_seq_one_letter_code
_entity_poly.pdbx_strand_id
1 'polypeptide(L)'
;MHRLPFLVFLLCAHVLGAVVDFEKEVWPILEERCVECHKAPYELNGKLKEPKSGLRLDGAAYIMHGGDDGPVVVADHPSRSSLYQRVILTDDDSDLMPPKGDPLSHSQKEILRKWIAQGLDFGKWEGQTDGIDKLKLRKKEAVSAFIPEYLVLYEQLSKGLEPLPEEKLLAIAKASGLMIRPIGLGNPLLEARVVTKPYSIGDEQVLELRPLAGHIAKLDLRNTAVTAQACSEISAFGKLTELNLRGTRIGDSGIPPLTRLPILQTLNLCETSVSDKGVSALGKARSLRKVYLWNSKATPKGLGRLEKLLDQRRP
;
A
#
# COMPACT_ATOMS: atom_id res chain seq x y z
N MET A 1 -21.39 -54.34 -23.47
CA MET A 1 -21.08 -53.06 -24.15
C MET A 1 -21.06 -51.95 -23.10
N HIS A 2 -19.91 -51.65 -22.50
CA HIS A 2 -19.78 -50.50 -21.60
C HIS A 2 -18.60 -49.64 -22.07
N ARG A 3 -18.93 -48.45 -22.59
CA ARG A 3 -17.98 -47.42 -23.01
C ARG A 3 -17.48 -46.68 -21.77
N LEU A 4 -16.17 -46.67 -21.54
CA LEU A 4 -15.54 -45.75 -20.59
C LEU A 4 -15.52 -44.33 -21.20
N PRO A 5 -15.80 -43.27 -20.42
CA PRO A 5 -15.76 -41.90 -20.92
C PRO A 5 -14.33 -41.38 -20.99
N PHE A 6 -14.02 -40.70 -22.10
CA PHE A 6 -12.80 -39.92 -22.30
C PHE A 6 -12.81 -38.73 -21.32
N LEU A 7 -11.89 -38.74 -20.34
CA LEU A 7 -11.66 -37.59 -19.48
C LEU A 7 -10.74 -36.61 -20.23
N VAL A 8 -11.32 -35.59 -20.84
CA VAL A 8 -10.57 -34.48 -21.46
C VAL A 8 -10.00 -33.62 -20.32
N PHE A 9 -8.70 -33.75 -20.08
CA PHE A 9 -7.96 -32.86 -19.18
C PHE A 9 -7.79 -31.50 -19.87
N LEU A 10 -8.67 -30.55 -19.55
CA LEU A 10 -8.48 -29.15 -19.94
C LEU A 10 -7.35 -28.57 -19.06
N LEU A 11 -6.13 -28.56 -19.59
CA LEU A 11 -5.02 -27.78 -19.05
C LEU A 11 -5.32 -26.29 -19.26
N CYS A 12 -6.05 -25.68 -18.32
CA CYS A 12 -6.04 -24.23 -18.16
C CYS A 12 -4.64 -23.81 -17.72
N ALA A 13 -3.82 -23.39 -18.68
CA ALA A 13 -2.60 -22.66 -18.42
C ALA A 13 -2.96 -21.38 -17.63
N HIS A 14 -2.60 -21.37 -16.36
CA HIS A 14 -2.76 -20.20 -15.50
C HIS A 14 -1.71 -19.18 -15.91
N VAL A 15 -2.12 -18.10 -16.57
CA VAL A 15 -1.27 -16.92 -16.70
C VAL A 15 -1.25 -16.25 -15.33
N LEU A 16 -0.28 -16.62 -14.48
CA LEU A 16 0.07 -15.81 -13.33
C LEU A 16 0.46 -14.42 -13.85
N GLY A 17 -0.23 -13.36 -13.40
CA GLY A 17 0.27 -12.01 -13.57
C GLY A 17 1.59 -11.91 -12.81
N ALA A 18 2.71 -11.95 -13.52
CA ALA A 18 4.04 -11.94 -12.93
C ALA A 18 4.26 -10.65 -12.11
N VAL A 19 4.93 -10.80 -10.96
CA VAL A 19 5.49 -9.69 -10.18
C VAL A 19 6.45 -8.93 -11.10
N VAL A 20 6.34 -7.61 -11.14
CA VAL A 20 7.23 -6.79 -11.97
C VAL A 20 8.62 -6.78 -11.33
N ASP A 21 9.63 -7.21 -12.07
CA ASP A 21 11.03 -7.09 -11.67
C ASP A 21 11.53 -5.69 -12.04
N PHE A 22 11.93 -4.90 -11.04
CA PHE A 22 12.34 -3.51 -11.29
C PHE A 22 13.52 -3.43 -12.25
N GLU A 23 14.59 -4.18 -12.00
CA GLU A 23 15.82 -4.06 -12.78
C GLU A 23 15.63 -4.53 -14.22
N LYS A 24 14.77 -5.53 -14.45
CA LYS A 24 14.54 -6.10 -15.78
C LYS A 24 13.44 -5.42 -16.58
N GLU A 25 12.42 -4.87 -15.91
CA GLU A 25 11.21 -4.38 -16.59
C GLU A 25 11.01 -2.88 -16.42
N VAL A 26 11.33 -2.31 -15.24
CA VAL A 26 11.10 -0.89 -14.95
C VAL A 26 12.30 -0.03 -15.31
N TRP A 27 13.49 -0.46 -14.89
CA TRP A 27 14.73 0.28 -15.10
C TRP A 27 15.00 0.59 -16.57
N PRO A 28 14.86 -0.34 -17.53
CA PRO A 28 15.07 -0.02 -18.94
C PRO A 28 14.16 1.11 -19.45
N ILE A 29 12.94 1.22 -18.92
CA ILE A 29 12.01 2.30 -19.26
C ILE A 29 12.52 3.63 -18.70
N LEU A 30 12.90 3.65 -17.42
CA LEU A 30 13.38 4.87 -16.76
C LEU A 30 14.71 5.34 -17.37
N GLU A 31 15.62 4.41 -17.65
CA GLU A 31 16.91 4.68 -18.27
C GLU A 31 16.74 5.31 -19.65
N GLU A 32 15.90 4.72 -20.50
CA GLU A 32 15.68 5.19 -21.88
C GLU A 32 14.87 6.49 -21.93
N ARG A 33 13.84 6.63 -21.08
CA ARG A 33 12.84 7.70 -21.24
C ARG A 33 12.94 8.83 -20.21
N CYS A 34 13.66 8.65 -19.11
CA CYS A 34 13.62 9.60 -17.99
C CYS A 34 15.00 10.10 -17.56
N VAL A 35 16.00 9.23 -17.53
CA VAL A 35 17.31 9.50 -16.94
C VAL A 35 18.09 10.58 -17.70
N GLU A 36 17.84 10.82 -18.99
CA GLU A 36 18.49 11.92 -19.71
C GLU A 36 18.30 13.28 -19.01
N CYS A 37 17.09 13.54 -18.51
CA CYS A 37 16.71 14.80 -17.84
C CYS A 37 16.66 14.69 -16.30
N HIS A 38 16.52 13.49 -15.75
CA HIS A 38 16.34 13.23 -14.31
C HIS A 38 17.47 12.38 -13.73
N LYS A 39 18.72 12.84 -13.87
CA LYS A 39 19.91 12.20 -13.31
C LYS A 39 20.79 13.17 -12.54
N ALA A 40 21.87 12.67 -11.94
CA ALA A 40 22.88 13.50 -11.31
C ALA A 40 23.29 14.71 -12.18
N PRO A 41 23.62 15.87 -11.56
CA PRO A 41 24.12 17.02 -12.31
C PRO A 41 25.31 16.64 -13.19
N TYR A 42 25.30 17.10 -14.43
CA TYR A 42 26.34 16.76 -15.41
C TYR A 42 26.73 17.96 -16.26
N GLU A 43 27.95 17.98 -16.78
CA GLU A 43 28.39 19.02 -17.70
C GLU A 43 28.02 18.68 -19.14
N LEU A 44 27.46 19.67 -19.84
CA LEU A 44 27.20 19.59 -21.28
C LEU A 44 27.56 20.92 -21.93
N ASN A 45 28.50 20.89 -22.87
CA ASN A 45 29.01 22.08 -23.57
C ASN A 45 29.53 23.17 -22.60
N GLY A 46 30.26 22.76 -21.57
CA GLY A 46 30.82 23.67 -20.54
C GLY A 46 29.78 24.31 -19.62
N LYS A 47 28.53 23.83 -19.63
CA LYS A 47 27.47 24.27 -18.73
C LYS A 47 27.03 23.11 -17.84
N LEU A 48 26.99 23.36 -16.53
CA LEU A 48 26.39 22.44 -15.57
C LEU A 48 24.87 22.35 -15.84
N LYS A 49 24.38 21.13 -15.99
CA LYS A 49 22.96 20.81 -16.16
C LYS A 49 22.47 20.15 -14.88
N GLU A 50 21.54 20.83 -14.22
CA GLU A 50 20.84 20.29 -13.07
C GLU A 50 19.68 19.38 -13.50
N PRO A 51 19.33 18.36 -12.69
CA PRO A 51 18.13 17.54 -12.92
C PRO A 51 16.88 18.41 -13.03
N LYS A 52 16.01 18.07 -13.99
CA LYS A 52 14.73 18.77 -14.14
C LYS A 52 13.87 18.58 -12.88
N SER A 53 13.32 19.69 -12.39
CA SER A 53 12.53 19.76 -11.14
C SER A 53 13.25 19.17 -9.92
N GLY A 54 14.59 19.23 -9.90
CA GLY A 54 15.40 18.65 -8.81
C GLY A 54 15.22 17.14 -8.66
N LEU A 55 14.59 16.47 -9.64
CA LEU A 55 14.19 15.08 -9.57
C LEU A 55 15.26 14.18 -10.19
N ARG A 56 15.63 13.14 -9.45
CA ARG A 56 16.51 12.06 -9.89
C ARG A 56 15.75 10.74 -9.94
N LEU A 57 15.83 10.07 -11.09
CA LEU A 57 15.21 8.78 -11.37
C LEU A 57 16.24 7.67 -11.65
N ASP A 58 17.51 7.97 -11.38
CA ASP A 58 18.67 7.10 -11.61
C ASP A 58 19.12 6.32 -10.36
N GLY A 59 18.43 6.47 -9.23
CA GLY A 59 18.71 5.73 -7.99
C GLY A 59 17.47 5.54 -7.11
N ALA A 60 17.37 4.39 -6.43
CA ALA A 60 16.20 4.03 -5.65
C ALA A 60 15.91 5.04 -4.53
N ALA A 61 16.96 5.46 -3.80
CA ALA A 61 16.85 6.46 -2.74
C ALA A 61 16.35 7.81 -3.27
N TYR A 62 16.76 8.19 -4.48
CA TYR A 62 16.37 9.42 -5.15
C TYR A 62 14.93 9.39 -5.65
N ILE A 63 14.52 8.30 -6.30
CA ILE A 63 13.14 8.08 -6.74
C ILE A 63 12.19 8.17 -5.54
N MET A 64 12.57 7.55 -4.42
CA MET A 64 11.78 7.57 -3.17
C MET A 64 11.77 8.92 -2.48
N HIS A 65 12.78 9.77 -2.70
CA HIS A 65 12.82 11.13 -2.18
C HIS A 65 11.89 12.05 -2.97
N GLY A 66 11.87 11.93 -4.30
CA GLY A 66 11.14 12.81 -5.18
C GLY A 66 11.93 14.04 -5.61
N GLY A 67 11.22 15.04 -6.13
CA GLY A 67 11.80 16.28 -6.66
C GLY A 67 11.37 17.50 -5.87
N ASP A 68 11.52 18.67 -6.46
CA ASP A 68 11.16 19.96 -5.87
C ASP A 68 9.65 20.06 -5.55
N ASP A 69 8.80 19.34 -6.30
CA ASP A 69 7.34 19.26 -6.07
C ASP A 69 6.93 18.16 -5.07
N GLY A 70 7.90 17.54 -4.39
CA GLY A 70 7.68 16.47 -3.43
C GLY A 70 7.73 15.06 -4.03
N PRO A 71 7.09 14.06 -3.38
CA PRO A 71 7.18 12.66 -3.79
C PRO A 71 6.66 12.43 -5.21
N VAL A 72 7.40 11.66 -6.01
CA VAL A 72 6.98 11.30 -7.37
C VAL A 72 6.33 9.93 -7.46
N VAL A 73 6.57 9.09 -6.45
CA VAL A 73 5.98 7.77 -6.29
C VAL A 73 5.30 7.66 -4.93
N VAL A 74 4.12 7.05 -4.92
CA VAL A 74 3.34 6.72 -3.73
C VAL A 74 3.04 5.24 -3.80
N ALA A 75 3.66 4.47 -2.90
CA ALA A 75 3.51 3.01 -2.85
C ALA A 75 2.03 2.61 -2.90
N ASP A 76 1.71 1.63 -3.74
CA ASP A 76 0.38 1.05 -3.97
C ASP A 76 -0.64 2.01 -4.62
N HIS A 77 -0.24 3.24 -4.95
CA HIS A 77 -1.15 4.26 -5.48
C HIS A 77 -0.59 4.90 -6.77
N PRO A 78 -0.66 4.19 -7.92
CA PRO A 78 -0.24 4.75 -9.21
C PRO A 78 -0.96 6.05 -9.55
N SER A 79 -2.27 6.12 -9.30
CA SER A 79 -3.08 7.34 -9.55
C SER A 79 -2.75 8.52 -8.65
N ARG A 80 -1.94 8.33 -7.59
CA ARG A 80 -1.41 9.39 -6.72
C ARG A 80 0.09 9.62 -6.92
N SER A 81 0.72 8.85 -7.80
CA SER A 81 2.14 8.95 -8.10
C SER A 81 2.31 9.89 -9.27
N SER A 82 2.93 11.03 -9.02
CA SER A 82 3.06 12.07 -10.05
C SER A 82 3.92 11.62 -11.23
N LEU A 83 4.82 10.64 -11.02
CA LEU A 83 5.52 9.91 -12.08
C LEU A 83 4.55 9.22 -13.04
N TYR A 84 3.54 8.52 -12.51
CA TYR A 84 2.57 7.81 -13.35
C TYR A 84 1.53 8.75 -13.95
N GLN A 85 1.06 9.75 -13.20
CA GLN A 85 0.11 10.73 -13.69
C GLN A 85 0.63 11.47 -14.93
N ARG A 86 1.91 11.85 -14.94
CA ARG A 86 2.52 12.59 -16.06
C ARG A 86 2.72 11.75 -17.32
N VAL A 87 2.98 10.44 -17.21
CA VAL A 87 3.20 9.59 -18.40
C VAL A 87 1.89 9.11 -19.06
N ILE A 88 0.73 9.30 -18.41
CA ILE A 88 -0.58 8.93 -18.95
C ILE A 88 -1.37 10.12 -19.53
N LEU A 89 -0.82 11.33 -19.47
CA LEU A 89 -1.44 12.51 -20.08
C LEU A 89 -1.52 12.35 -21.60
N THR A 90 -2.34 13.20 -22.23
CA THR A 90 -2.50 13.25 -23.68
C THR A 90 -1.29 13.94 -24.32
N ASP A 91 -1.05 13.66 -25.60
CA ASP A 91 0.13 14.11 -26.33
C ASP A 91 0.25 15.64 -26.48
N ASP A 92 -0.86 16.35 -26.29
CA ASP A 92 -0.96 17.82 -26.31
C ASP A 92 -0.81 18.48 -24.94
N ASP A 93 -0.72 17.70 -23.85
CA ASP A 93 -0.56 18.22 -22.50
C ASP A 93 0.89 18.66 -22.25
N SER A 94 1.07 19.89 -21.76
CA SER A 94 2.39 20.44 -21.47
C SER A 94 3.13 19.74 -20.33
N ASP A 95 2.40 19.05 -19.45
CA ASP A 95 2.96 18.31 -18.31
C ASP A 95 3.28 16.84 -18.67
N LEU A 96 3.03 16.42 -19.91
CA LEU A 96 3.37 15.09 -20.39
C LEU A 96 4.87 14.83 -20.25
N MET A 97 5.20 13.65 -19.71
CA MET A 97 6.57 13.17 -19.62
C MET A 97 6.74 11.86 -20.41
N PRO A 98 7.83 11.71 -21.20
CA PRO A 98 8.87 12.72 -21.45
C PRO A 98 8.39 13.89 -22.31
N PRO A 99 8.99 15.10 -22.18
CA PRO A 99 8.57 16.29 -22.92
C PRO A 99 9.09 16.31 -24.37
N LYS A 100 9.94 15.35 -24.74
CA LYS A 100 10.53 15.17 -26.06
C LYS A 100 10.59 13.69 -26.38
N GLY A 101 10.51 13.39 -27.67
CA GLY A 101 10.44 12.01 -28.16
C GLY A 101 9.03 11.43 -28.06
N ASP A 102 8.90 10.16 -28.40
CA ASP A 102 7.60 9.49 -28.37
C ASP A 102 7.14 9.28 -26.91
N PRO A 103 5.83 9.43 -26.64
CA PRO A 103 5.24 9.01 -25.37
C PRO A 103 5.58 7.55 -25.05
N LEU A 104 5.52 7.18 -23.78
CA LEU A 104 5.63 5.78 -23.40
C LEU A 104 4.54 4.96 -24.09
N SER A 105 4.89 3.76 -24.55
CA SER A 105 3.90 2.80 -25.05
C SER A 105 2.93 2.37 -23.94
N HIS A 106 1.76 1.84 -24.32
CA HIS A 106 0.79 1.32 -23.35
C HIS A 106 1.41 0.25 -22.44
N SER A 107 2.26 -0.63 -22.99
CA SER A 107 2.96 -1.66 -22.22
C SER A 107 3.89 -1.07 -21.15
N GLN A 108 4.69 -0.06 -21.53
CA GLN A 108 5.59 0.63 -20.60
C GLN A 108 4.81 1.35 -19.50
N LYS A 109 3.71 2.04 -19.84
CA LYS A 109 2.81 2.67 -18.86
C LYS A 109 2.26 1.61 -17.89
N GLU A 110 1.85 0.44 -18.37
CA GLU A 110 1.35 -0.64 -17.51
C GLU A 110 2.40 -1.26 -16.60
N ILE A 111 3.66 -1.39 -17.05
CA ILE A 111 4.77 -1.85 -16.22
C ILE A 111 4.99 -0.88 -15.05
N LEU A 112 5.06 0.43 -15.33
CA LEU A 112 5.19 1.46 -14.29
C LEU A 112 3.99 1.43 -13.32
N ARG A 113 2.76 1.30 -13.85
CA ARG A 113 1.55 1.21 -13.02
C ARG A 113 1.61 0.01 -12.08
N LYS A 114 1.97 -1.17 -12.60
CA LYS A 114 2.06 -2.42 -11.82
C LYS A 114 3.17 -2.36 -10.78
N TRP A 115 4.35 -1.85 -11.15
CA TRP A 115 5.46 -1.67 -10.23
C TRP A 115 5.12 -0.73 -9.06
N ILE A 116 4.42 0.37 -9.32
CA ILE A 116 3.92 1.23 -8.24
C ILE A 116 2.85 0.51 -7.43
N ALA A 117 1.91 -0.19 -8.09
CA ALA A 117 0.80 -0.89 -7.45
C ALA A 117 1.23 -2.06 -6.57
N GLN A 118 2.36 -2.72 -6.88
CA GLN A 118 2.94 -3.79 -6.06
C GLN A 118 3.78 -3.25 -4.89
N GLY A 119 3.97 -1.93 -4.82
CA GLY A 119 4.56 -1.26 -3.67
C GLY A 119 6.01 -0.81 -3.83
N LEU A 120 6.46 -0.52 -5.06
CA LEU A 120 7.78 0.04 -5.36
C LEU A 120 8.93 -0.89 -4.95
N ASP A 121 8.79 -2.18 -5.24
CA ASP A 121 9.86 -3.16 -5.03
C ASP A 121 10.98 -2.90 -6.03
N PHE A 122 12.17 -2.51 -5.53
CA PHE A 122 13.38 -2.33 -6.34
C PHE A 122 14.24 -3.61 -6.40
N GLY A 123 13.83 -4.68 -5.69
CA GLY A 123 14.64 -5.88 -5.51
C GLY A 123 15.98 -5.53 -4.85
N LYS A 124 17.08 -5.86 -5.52
CA LYS A 124 18.45 -5.54 -5.10
C LYS A 124 19.03 -4.31 -5.78
N TRP A 125 18.27 -3.66 -6.66
CA TRP A 125 18.76 -2.52 -7.41
C TRP A 125 18.74 -1.26 -6.54
N GLU A 126 19.91 -0.67 -6.34
CA GLU A 126 20.04 0.60 -5.59
C GLU A 126 20.20 1.80 -6.53
N GLY A 127 20.72 1.57 -7.73
CA GLY A 127 21.08 2.61 -8.70
C GLY A 127 22.15 3.56 -8.16
N GLN A 128 22.09 4.82 -8.56
CA GLN A 128 23.05 5.84 -8.16
C GLN A 128 22.86 6.25 -6.70
N THR A 129 23.96 6.26 -5.95
CA THR A 129 23.99 6.54 -4.50
C THR A 129 24.84 7.76 -4.12
N ASP A 130 25.42 8.43 -5.10
CA ASP A 130 26.25 9.61 -4.92
C ASP A 130 25.47 10.70 -4.17
N GLY A 131 25.94 11.18 -3.02
CA GLY A 131 25.33 12.31 -2.33
C GLY A 131 24.06 12.02 -1.50
N ILE A 132 23.70 10.75 -1.28
CA ILE A 132 22.54 10.37 -0.44
C ILE A 132 22.56 11.02 0.95
N ASP A 133 23.74 11.22 1.55
CA ASP A 133 23.83 11.87 2.87
C ASP A 133 23.32 13.31 2.87
N LYS A 134 23.51 14.05 1.76
CA LYS A 134 22.95 15.40 1.58
C LYS A 134 21.42 15.36 1.39
N LEU A 135 20.92 14.30 0.76
CA LEU A 135 19.48 14.08 0.58
C LEU A 135 18.75 13.91 1.91
N LYS A 136 19.37 13.20 2.87
CA LYS A 136 18.85 13.03 4.24
C LYS A 136 18.74 14.38 4.97
N LEU A 137 19.73 15.27 4.79
CA LEU A 137 19.73 16.61 5.36
C LEU A 137 18.63 17.50 4.73
N ARG A 138 18.51 17.52 3.40
CA ARG A 138 17.48 18.29 2.67
C ARG A 138 16.05 17.84 3.05
N LYS A 139 15.84 16.54 3.27
CA LYS A 139 14.56 16.00 3.78
C LYS A 139 14.23 16.57 5.15
N LYS A 140 15.20 16.68 6.06
CA LYS A 140 14.99 17.20 7.42
C LYS A 140 14.55 18.67 7.42
N GLU A 141 15.03 19.46 6.46
CA GLU A 141 14.66 20.87 6.27
C GLU A 141 13.29 21.02 5.57
N ALA A 142 13.04 20.28 4.49
CA ALA A 142 11.78 20.33 3.73
C ALA A 142 10.57 19.77 4.50
N VAL A 143 10.80 18.80 5.40
CA VAL A 143 9.79 18.25 6.32
C VAL A 143 9.24 19.32 7.28
N SER A 144 9.89 20.48 7.43
CA SER A 144 9.36 21.58 8.23
C SER A 144 8.21 22.36 7.58
N ALA A 145 7.94 22.20 6.27
CA ALA A 145 7.03 23.08 5.54
C ALA A 145 5.55 22.61 5.46
N PHE A 146 5.26 21.31 5.48
CA PHE A 146 3.93 20.73 5.70
C PHE A 146 4.08 19.21 5.72
N ILE A 147 3.92 18.58 6.88
CA ILE A 147 3.85 17.12 6.98
C ILE A 147 2.38 16.74 7.01
N PRO A 148 1.85 16.00 6.02
CA PRO A 148 0.53 15.43 6.12
C PRO A 148 0.33 14.70 7.45
N GLU A 149 -0.78 14.94 8.15
CA GLU A 149 -1.07 14.39 9.48
C GLU A 149 -0.88 12.85 9.53
N TYR A 150 -1.18 12.15 8.43
CA TYR A 150 -0.99 10.71 8.33
C TYR A 150 0.49 10.28 8.39
N LEU A 151 1.44 11.08 7.90
CA LEU A 151 2.87 10.78 8.00
C LEU A 151 3.39 11.05 9.42
N VAL A 152 2.89 12.12 10.07
CA VAL A 152 3.18 12.40 11.48
C VAL A 152 2.72 11.24 12.37
N LEU A 153 1.53 10.70 12.10
CA LEU A 153 1.01 9.55 12.83
C LEU A 153 1.95 8.34 12.72
N TYR A 154 2.33 7.93 11.51
CA TYR A 154 3.20 6.76 11.32
C TYR A 154 4.59 6.96 11.92
N GLU A 155 5.13 8.17 11.86
CA GLU A 155 6.39 8.53 12.54
C GLU A 155 6.26 8.43 14.06
N GLN A 156 5.15 8.88 14.65
CA GLN A 156 4.91 8.72 16.08
C GLN A 156 4.75 7.26 16.48
N LEU A 157 4.08 6.46 15.65
CA LEU A 157 3.85 5.05 15.91
C LEU A 157 5.10 4.19 15.80
N SER A 158 6.06 4.57 14.95
CA SER A 158 7.34 3.89 14.79
C SER A 158 8.33 4.20 15.92
N LYS A 159 8.13 5.27 16.70
CA LYS A 159 9.04 5.63 17.81
C LYS A 159 9.23 4.47 18.78
N GLY A 160 10.50 4.16 19.04
CA GLY A 160 10.91 3.09 19.96
C GLY A 160 10.71 1.68 19.42
N LEU A 161 10.37 1.52 18.14
CA LEU A 161 10.37 0.21 17.48
C LEU A 161 11.65 0.04 16.66
N GLU A 162 12.23 -1.15 16.76
CA GLU A 162 13.30 -1.59 15.87
C GLU A 162 12.71 -2.43 14.73
N PRO A 163 13.23 -2.34 13.49
CA PRO A 163 12.85 -3.23 12.41
C PRO A 163 13.07 -4.70 12.79
N LEU A 164 12.09 -5.56 12.47
CA LEU A 164 12.22 -6.99 12.70
C LEU A 164 13.12 -7.64 11.66
N PRO A 165 13.89 -8.70 12.01
CA PRO A 165 14.69 -9.44 11.05
C PRO A 165 13.85 -9.99 9.90
N GLU A 166 14.36 -9.91 8.68
CA GLU A 166 13.66 -10.37 7.47
C GLU A 166 13.25 -11.85 7.57
N GLU A 167 14.12 -12.71 8.09
CA GLU A 167 13.83 -14.14 8.30
C GLU A 167 12.57 -14.37 9.15
N LYS A 168 12.38 -13.56 10.19
CA LYS A 168 11.19 -13.64 11.06
C LYS A 168 9.93 -13.23 10.28
N LEU A 169 10.03 -12.18 9.47
CA LEU A 169 8.91 -11.73 8.63
C LEU A 169 8.54 -12.78 7.59
N LEU A 170 9.53 -13.40 6.94
CA LEU A 170 9.32 -14.47 5.97
C LEU A 170 8.69 -15.72 6.60
N ALA A 171 9.13 -16.11 7.80
CA ALA A 171 8.56 -17.24 8.53
C ALA A 171 7.07 -17.02 8.84
N ILE A 172 6.71 -15.84 9.35
CA ILE A 172 5.32 -15.50 9.69
C ILE A 172 4.48 -15.31 8.43
N ALA A 173 5.03 -14.72 7.37
CA ALA A 173 4.36 -14.61 6.07
C ALA A 173 4.02 -16.00 5.50
N LYS A 174 4.94 -16.95 5.61
CA LYS A 174 4.72 -18.34 5.18
C LYS A 174 3.66 -19.06 6.04
N ALA A 175 3.72 -18.90 7.36
CA ALA A 175 2.76 -19.54 8.28
C ALA A 175 1.34 -18.99 8.12
N SER A 176 1.22 -17.66 8.02
CA SER A 176 -0.08 -16.99 7.88
C SER A 176 -0.63 -17.05 6.45
N GLY A 177 0.23 -17.16 5.43
CA GLY A 177 -0.17 -17.04 4.03
C GLY A 177 -0.42 -15.59 3.57
N LEU A 178 -0.11 -14.60 4.42
CA LEU A 178 -0.17 -13.17 4.06
C LEU A 178 1.18 -12.69 3.55
N MET A 179 1.15 -11.73 2.63
CA MET A 179 2.30 -10.88 2.35
C MET A 179 2.49 -9.94 3.54
N ILE A 180 3.71 -9.87 4.06
CA ILE A 180 4.08 -9.00 5.19
C ILE A 180 5.28 -8.18 4.77
N ARG A 181 5.19 -6.85 4.91
CA ARG A 181 6.26 -5.93 4.52
C ARG A 181 6.29 -4.69 5.41
N PRO A 182 7.42 -3.99 5.53
CA PRO A 182 7.47 -2.64 6.05
C PRO A 182 6.56 -1.69 5.27
N ILE A 183 5.93 -0.72 5.96
CA ILE A 183 5.14 0.33 5.28
C ILE A 183 6.00 1.33 4.50
N GLY A 184 7.32 1.23 4.62
CA GLY A 184 8.34 1.99 3.91
C GLY A 184 9.72 1.41 4.20
N LEU A 185 10.71 1.76 3.37
CA LEU A 185 12.08 1.25 3.51
C LEU A 185 12.63 1.53 4.92
N GLY A 186 13.06 0.48 5.62
CA GLY A 186 13.59 0.56 7.00
C GLY A 186 12.56 0.94 8.07
N ASN A 187 11.27 1.05 7.74
CA ASN A 187 10.24 1.38 8.71
C ASN A 187 9.90 0.14 9.58
N PRO A 188 9.89 0.26 10.92
CA PRO A 188 9.57 -0.88 11.79
C PRO A 188 8.08 -1.25 11.80
N LEU A 189 7.20 -0.40 11.27
CA LEU A 189 5.77 -0.70 11.13
C LEU A 189 5.52 -1.53 9.88
N LEU A 190 4.55 -2.43 9.99
CA LEU A 190 4.25 -3.44 8.98
C LEU A 190 2.86 -3.27 8.39
N GLU A 191 2.77 -3.61 7.11
CA GLU A 191 1.53 -3.97 6.44
C GLU A 191 1.48 -5.50 6.27
N ALA A 192 0.34 -6.09 6.59
CA ALA A 192 0.03 -7.48 6.28
C ALA A 192 -1.21 -7.54 5.38
N ARG A 193 -1.11 -8.21 4.23
CA ARG A 193 -2.20 -8.27 3.26
C ARG A 193 -2.32 -9.60 2.54
N VAL A 194 -3.53 -9.91 2.14
CA VAL A 194 -3.83 -11.07 1.30
C VAL A 194 -3.51 -10.77 -0.15
N VAL A 195 -2.76 -11.68 -0.78
CA VAL A 195 -2.35 -11.57 -2.20
C VAL A 195 -2.86 -12.75 -3.01
N THR A 196 -2.87 -13.96 -2.44
CA THR A 196 -3.35 -15.17 -3.12
C THR A 196 -4.27 -15.97 -2.22
N LYS A 197 -5.21 -16.72 -2.83
CA LYS A 197 -6.11 -17.67 -2.16
C LYS A 197 -6.80 -17.11 -0.90
N PRO A 198 -7.55 -15.99 -0.99
CA PRO A 198 -8.14 -15.36 0.19
C PRO A 198 -9.04 -16.31 1.00
N TYR A 199 -9.75 -17.23 0.33
CA TYR A 199 -10.62 -18.21 0.99
C TYR A 199 -9.90 -19.22 1.90
N SER A 200 -8.58 -19.42 1.75
CA SER A 200 -7.80 -20.28 2.65
C SER A 200 -7.28 -19.55 3.88
N ILE A 201 -7.53 -18.24 4.00
CA ILE A 201 -7.16 -17.45 5.17
C ILE A 201 -8.35 -17.40 6.11
N GLY A 202 -8.25 -18.08 7.26
CA GLY A 202 -9.24 -18.09 8.33
C GLY A 202 -8.68 -17.49 9.63
N ASP A 203 -9.41 -17.70 10.73
CA ASP A 203 -9.04 -17.14 12.04
C ASP A 203 -7.68 -17.65 12.55
N GLU A 204 -7.31 -18.90 12.22
CA GLU A 204 -6.01 -19.50 12.55
C GLU A 204 -4.85 -18.74 11.88
N GLN A 205 -4.98 -18.37 10.60
CA GLN A 205 -3.93 -17.63 9.90
C GLN A 205 -3.75 -16.21 10.45
N VAL A 206 -4.81 -15.61 11.01
CA VAL A 206 -4.72 -14.31 11.70
C VAL A 206 -4.00 -14.48 13.04
N LEU A 207 -4.19 -15.60 13.75
CA LEU A 207 -3.48 -15.91 14.99
C LEU A 207 -1.96 -15.99 14.77
N GLU A 208 -1.50 -16.49 13.63
CA GLU A 208 -0.08 -16.53 13.26
C GLU A 208 0.57 -15.13 13.22
N LEU A 209 -0.21 -14.05 13.06
CA LEU A 209 0.30 -12.67 13.08
C LEU A 209 0.56 -12.13 14.48
N ARG A 210 0.19 -12.85 15.55
CA ARG A 210 0.35 -12.40 16.94
C ARG A 210 1.78 -11.95 17.30
N PRO A 211 2.86 -12.58 16.83
CA PRO A 211 4.22 -12.09 17.10
C PRO A 211 4.53 -10.72 16.49
N LEU A 212 3.68 -10.20 15.59
CA LEU A 212 3.78 -8.90 14.93
C LEU A 212 2.79 -7.87 15.49
N ALA A 213 2.03 -8.20 16.54
CA ALA A 213 0.99 -7.33 17.09
C ALA A 213 1.48 -5.90 17.44
N GLY A 214 2.74 -5.77 17.86
CA GLY A 214 3.38 -4.49 18.16
C GLY A 214 3.86 -3.68 16.95
N HIS A 215 3.80 -4.26 15.74
CA HIS A 215 4.34 -3.68 14.51
C HIS A 215 3.30 -3.48 13.41
N ILE A 216 2.22 -4.26 13.37
CA ILE A 216 1.20 -4.15 12.32
C ILE A 216 0.45 -2.82 12.44
N ALA A 217 0.58 -1.99 11.40
CA ALA A 217 -0.14 -0.73 11.24
C ALA A 217 -1.28 -0.85 10.22
N LYS A 218 -1.13 -1.70 9.21
CA LYS A 218 -2.14 -1.92 8.18
C LYS A 218 -2.44 -3.41 8.02
N LEU A 219 -3.71 -3.78 8.03
CA LEU A 219 -4.14 -5.16 7.87
C LEU A 219 -5.26 -5.28 6.85
N ASP A 220 -5.03 -6.04 5.79
CA ASP A 220 -5.97 -6.25 4.71
C ASP A 220 -6.31 -7.73 4.52
N LEU A 221 -7.49 -8.10 5.02
CA LEU A 221 -8.05 -9.45 5.04
C LEU A 221 -9.25 -9.57 4.08
N ARG A 222 -9.28 -8.78 3.01
CA ARG A 222 -10.41 -8.79 2.05
C ARG A 222 -10.69 -10.19 1.49
N ASN A 223 -11.97 -10.52 1.36
CA ASN A 223 -12.50 -11.76 0.77
C ASN A 223 -12.05 -13.05 1.47
N THR A 224 -11.57 -12.96 2.71
CA THR A 224 -11.10 -14.11 3.48
C THR A 224 -12.24 -14.83 4.22
N ALA A 225 -11.93 -16.03 4.75
CA ALA A 225 -12.87 -16.82 5.54
C ALA A 225 -12.93 -16.40 7.03
N VAL A 226 -12.28 -15.29 7.40
CA VAL A 226 -12.23 -14.81 8.80
C VAL A 226 -13.60 -14.49 9.36
N THR A 227 -13.75 -14.73 10.65
CA THR A 227 -14.99 -14.58 11.41
C THR A 227 -14.82 -13.58 12.56
N ALA A 228 -15.78 -13.53 13.48
CA ALA A 228 -15.68 -12.72 14.69
C ALA A 228 -14.50 -13.14 15.60
N GLN A 229 -14.02 -14.38 15.50
CA GLN A 229 -12.88 -14.85 16.29
C GLN A 229 -11.59 -14.10 15.90
N ALA A 230 -11.30 -13.93 14.61
CA ALA A 230 -10.16 -13.10 14.17
C ALA A 230 -10.23 -11.67 14.73
N CYS A 231 -11.41 -11.07 14.88
CA CYS A 231 -11.53 -9.72 15.43
C CYS A 231 -11.03 -9.62 16.88
N SER A 232 -11.14 -10.70 17.65
CA SER A 232 -10.57 -10.77 19.01
C SER A 232 -9.05 -10.73 18.97
N GLU A 233 -8.42 -11.49 18.07
CA GLU A 233 -6.95 -11.46 17.87
C GLU A 233 -6.49 -10.09 17.35
N ILE A 234 -7.19 -9.54 16.36
CA ILE A 234 -6.88 -8.23 15.76
C ILE A 234 -6.93 -7.12 16.82
N SER A 235 -7.76 -7.26 17.86
CA SER A 235 -7.82 -6.26 18.94
C SER A 235 -6.53 -6.14 19.77
N ALA A 236 -5.59 -7.08 19.64
CA ALA A 236 -4.25 -6.97 20.21
C ALA A 236 -3.28 -6.10 19.37
N PHE A 237 -3.64 -5.73 18.13
CA PHE A 237 -2.76 -4.99 17.23
C PHE A 237 -2.83 -3.49 17.55
N GLY A 238 -2.22 -3.08 18.66
CA GLY A 238 -2.36 -1.74 19.23
C GLY A 238 -1.89 -0.58 18.34
N LYS A 239 -1.15 -0.88 17.26
CA LYS A 239 -0.70 0.10 16.25
C LYS A 239 -1.53 0.10 14.97
N LEU A 240 -2.61 -0.67 14.90
CA LEU A 240 -3.45 -0.81 13.71
C LEU A 240 -4.24 0.48 13.43
N THR A 241 -3.94 1.12 12.31
CA THR A 241 -4.59 2.36 11.82
C THR A 241 -5.60 2.09 10.72
N GLU A 242 -5.34 1.07 9.90
CA GLU A 242 -6.17 0.71 8.74
C GLU A 242 -6.49 -0.79 8.74
N LEU A 243 -7.78 -1.12 8.71
CA LEU A 243 -8.28 -2.49 8.69
C LEU A 243 -9.29 -2.69 7.55
N ASN A 244 -8.99 -3.62 6.65
CA ASN A 244 -9.90 -4.00 5.58
C ASN A 244 -10.44 -5.43 5.80
N LEU A 245 -11.75 -5.52 6.02
CA LEU A 245 -12.51 -6.75 6.24
C LEU A 245 -13.60 -6.93 5.19
N ARG A 246 -13.48 -6.26 4.04
CA ARG A 246 -14.45 -6.36 2.95
C ARG A 246 -14.66 -7.82 2.53
N GLY A 247 -15.90 -8.23 2.33
CA GLY A 247 -16.22 -9.57 1.80
C GLY A 247 -15.86 -10.72 2.74
N THR A 248 -15.70 -10.46 4.04
CA THR A 248 -15.43 -11.49 5.05
C THR A 248 -16.72 -12.00 5.69
N ARG A 249 -16.63 -13.02 6.55
CA ARG A 249 -17.79 -13.62 7.25
C ARG A 249 -18.16 -12.87 8.53
N ILE A 250 -17.76 -11.61 8.64
CA ILE A 250 -17.99 -10.80 9.84
C ILE A 250 -19.43 -10.31 9.90
N GLY A 251 -20.01 -10.41 11.09
CA GLY A 251 -21.29 -9.79 11.45
C GLY A 251 -21.14 -8.94 12.73
N ASP A 252 -22.27 -8.58 13.34
CA ASP A 252 -22.30 -7.67 14.49
C ASP A 252 -21.42 -8.13 15.68
N SER A 253 -21.26 -9.43 15.88
CA SER A 253 -20.44 -10.01 16.96
C SER A 253 -18.94 -9.74 16.80
N GLY A 254 -18.46 -9.47 15.58
CA GLY A 254 -17.06 -9.14 15.33
C GLY A 254 -16.71 -7.68 15.64
N ILE A 255 -17.69 -6.80 15.82
CA ILE A 255 -17.46 -5.36 16.00
C ILE A 255 -16.91 -4.99 17.38
N PRO A 256 -17.46 -5.46 18.52
CA PRO A 256 -17.03 -5.01 19.84
C PRO A 256 -15.51 -5.12 20.10
N PRO A 257 -14.82 -6.21 19.70
CA PRO A 257 -13.36 -6.27 19.83
C PRO A 257 -12.63 -5.14 19.10
N LEU A 258 -13.06 -4.79 17.88
CA LEU A 258 -12.42 -3.76 17.05
C LEU A 258 -12.58 -2.36 17.67
N THR A 259 -13.60 -2.14 18.49
CA THR A 259 -13.80 -0.85 19.19
C THR A 259 -12.76 -0.56 20.26
N ARG A 260 -11.96 -1.57 20.66
CA ARG A 260 -10.88 -1.43 21.65
C ARG A 260 -9.56 -0.97 21.04
N LEU A 261 -9.45 -0.96 19.71
CA LEU A 261 -8.25 -0.50 19.03
C LEU A 261 -8.07 1.00 19.26
N PRO A 262 -6.97 1.44 19.88
CA PRO A 262 -6.85 2.81 20.38
C PRO A 262 -6.70 3.84 19.26
N ILE A 263 -6.24 3.40 18.09
CA ILE A 263 -5.84 4.28 16.99
C ILE A 263 -6.38 3.85 15.62
N LEU A 264 -7.35 2.93 15.56
CA LEU A 264 -7.94 2.50 14.29
C LEU A 264 -8.71 3.67 13.67
N GLN A 265 -8.27 4.15 12.51
CA GLN A 265 -8.85 5.31 11.83
C GLN A 265 -9.75 4.91 10.66
N THR A 266 -9.35 3.87 9.92
CA THR A 266 -10.06 3.40 8.73
C THR A 266 -10.48 1.95 8.89
N LEU A 267 -11.78 1.70 8.70
CA LEU A 267 -12.37 0.37 8.78
C LEU A 267 -13.26 0.10 7.57
N ASN A 268 -12.94 -0.93 6.79
CA ASN A 268 -13.75 -1.36 5.66
C ASN A 268 -14.53 -2.63 6.01
N LEU A 269 -15.86 -2.54 6.04
CA LEU A 269 -16.83 -3.60 6.32
C LEU A 269 -17.79 -3.78 5.14
N CYS A 270 -17.42 -3.36 3.93
CA CYS A 270 -18.24 -3.60 2.75
C CYS A 270 -18.49 -5.10 2.54
N GLU A 271 -19.66 -5.47 2.03
CA GLU A 271 -19.99 -6.87 1.72
C GLU A 271 -19.89 -7.81 2.93
N THR A 272 -20.21 -7.31 4.13
CA THR A 272 -20.27 -8.10 5.37
C THR A 272 -21.71 -8.22 5.88
N SER A 273 -21.93 -9.04 6.92
CA SER A 273 -23.25 -9.19 7.55
C SER A 273 -23.50 -8.21 8.71
N VAL A 274 -22.73 -7.12 8.79
CA VAL A 274 -22.87 -6.08 9.83
C VAL A 274 -24.18 -5.30 9.62
N SER A 275 -24.98 -5.22 10.67
CA SER A 275 -26.28 -4.53 10.70
C SER A 275 -26.21 -3.22 11.49
N ASP A 276 -27.36 -2.56 11.67
CA ASP A 276 -27.50 -1.38 12.54
C ASP A 276 -27.02 -1.63 13.98
N LYS A 277 -27.05 -2.87 14.47
CA LYS A 277 -26.53 -3.22 15.80
C LYS A 277 -25.01 -3.08 15.85
N GLY A 278 -24.29 -3.63 14.87
CA GLY A 278 -22.85 -3.49 14.74
C GLY A 278 -22.44 -2.04 14.48
N VAL A 279 -23.19 -1.34 13.62
CA VAL A 279 -22.97 0.10 13.39
C VAL A 279 -23.12 0.92 14.67
N SER A 280 -24.13 0.63 15.49
CA SER A 280 -24.29 1.28 16.81
C SER A 280 -23.09 1.01 17.72
N ALA A 281 -22.55 -0.21 17.71
CA ALA A 281 -21.36 -0.56 18.48
C ALA A 281 -20.11 0.22 18.05
N LEU A 282 -19.94 0.51 16.74
CA LEU A 282 -18.85 1.35 16.22
C LEU A 282 -18.83 2.76 16.83
N GLY A 283 -19.97 3.24 17.37
CA GLY A 283 -20.03 4.49 18.13
C GLY A 283 -19.06 4.56 19.32
N LYS A 284 -18.62 3.41 19.86
CA LYS A 284 -17.63 3.34 20.95
C LYS A 284 -16.18 3.53 20.48
N ALA A 285 -15.89 3.27 19.21
CA ALA A 285 -14.54 3.32 18.65
C ALA A 285 -14.13 4.77 18.34
N ARG A 286 -13.60 5.51 19.32
CA ARG A 286 -13.38 6.98 19.22
C ARG A 286 -12.31 7.39 18.19
N SER A 287 -11.41 6.49 17.83
CA SER A 287 -10.36 6.74 16.83
C SER A 287 -10.87 6.69 15.39
N LEU A 288 -12.01 6.03 15.12
CA LEU A 288 -12.51 5.87 13.75
C LEU A 288 -12.85 7.22 13.12
N ARG A 289 -12.38 7.39 11.88
CA ARG A 289 -12.60 8.55 11.02
C ARG A 289 -13.34 8.16 9.73
N LYS A 290 -13.04 6.98 9.19
CA LYS A 290 -13.62 6.48 7.94
C LYS A 290 -14.13 5.06 8.14
N VAL A 291 -15.39 4.83 7.80
CA VAL A 291 -16.01 3.51 7.83
C VAL A 291 -16.72 3.27 6.49
N TYR A 292 -16.42 2.15 5.85
CA TYR A 292 -17.06 1.73 4.61
C TYR A 292 -18.02 0.57 4.88
N LEU A 293 -19.28 0.69 4.46
CA LEU A 293 -20.37 -0.24 4.77
C LEU A 293 -21.22 -0.60 3.54
N TRP A 294 -20.72 -0.33 2.33
CA TRP A 294 -21.45 -0.63 1.11
C TRP A 294 -21.74 -2.14 1.00
N ASN A 295 -22.98 -2.48 0.63
CA ASN A 295 -23.47 -3.86 0.60
C ASN A 295 -23.34 -4.63 1.94
N SER A 296 -23.43 -3.92 3.08
CA SER A 296 -23.66 -4.53 4.40
C SER A 296 -25.15 -4.70 4.71
N LYS A 297 -25.49 -5.17 5.92
CA LYS A 297 -26.88 -5.22 6.42
C LYS A 297 -27.31 -3.94 7.16
N ALA A 298 -26.47 -2.91 7.20
CA ALA A 298 -26.82 -1.63 7.78
C ALA A 298 -27.86 -0.89 6.94
N THR A 299 -28.84 -0.29 7.59
CA THR A 299 -29.89 0.50 6.94
C THR A 299 -29.44 1.95 6.75
N PRO A 300 -30.07 2.73 5.85
CA PRO A 300 -29.79 4.16 5.71
C PRO A 300 -29.89 4.92 7.04
N LYS A 301 -30.78 4.49 7.96
CA LYS A 301 -30.92 5.08 9.30
C LYS A 301 -29.70 4.80 10.18
N GLY A 302 -29.17 3.58 10.14
CA GLY A 302 -27.93 3.24 10.84
C GLY A 302 -26.74 4.02 10.30
N LEU A 303 -26.62 4.09 8.97
CA LEU A 303 -25.56 4.85 8.29
C LEU A 303 -25.60 6.34 8.66
N GLY A 304 -26.76 6.98 8.62
CA GLY A 304 -26.89 8.40 8.97
C GLY A 304 -26.57 8.71 10.44
N ARG A 305 -26.75 7.74 11.35
CA ARG A 305 -26.28 7.89 12.76
C ARG A 305 -24.76 7.83 12.85
N LEU A 306 -24.15 6.89 12.13
CA LEU A 306 -22.70 6.73 12.12
C LEU A 306 -22.01 7.94 11.47
N GLU A 307 -22.55 8.44 10.36
CA GLU A 307 -22.04 9.63 9.67
C GLU A 307 -21.96 10.83 10.62
N LYS A 308 -23.05 11.15 11.33
CA LYS A 308 -23.05 12.22 12.34
C LYS A 308 -22.00 12.01 13.44
N LEU A 309 -21.80 10.77 13.88
CA LEU A 309 -20.77 10.44 14.88
C LEU A 309 -19.35 10.60 14.34
N LEU A 310 -19.11 10.28 13.06
CA LEU A 310 -17.82 10.43 12.41
C LEU A 310 -17.50 11.89 12.09
N ASP A 311 -18.49 12.67 11.69
CA ASP A 311 -18.34 14.11 11.41
C ASP A 311 -17.93 14.89 12.67
N GLN A 312 -18.47 14.54 13.84
CA GLN A 312 -18.05 15.10 15.13
C GLN A 312 -16.59 14.81 15.50
N ARG A 313 -15.92 13.90 14.78
CA ARG A 313 -14.53 13.49 15.03
C ARG A 313 -13.57 13.99 13.97
N ARG A 314 -14.06 14.64 12.91
CA ARG A 314 -13.18 15.30 11.94
C ARG A 314 -12.51 16.48 12.65
N PRO A 315 -11.18 16.63 12.51
CA PRO A 315 -10.47 17.80 13.03
C PRO A 315 -10.97 19.09 12.36
#